data_AF-A0A4Y2DED6-F1
#
_entry.id   AF-A0A4Y2DED6-F1
#
_cell.length_a   1.000
_cell.length_b   1.000
_cell.length_c   1.000
_cell.angle_alpha   90.00
_cell.angle_beta   90.00
_cell.angle_gamma   90.00
#
_symmetry.space_group_name_H-M   'P 1'
#
loop_
_entity.id
_entity.type
_entity.pdbx_description
1 polymer ?
#
loop_
_entity_poly.entity_id
_entity_poly.type
_entity_poly.pdbx_seq_one_letter_code
_entity_poly.pdbx_strand_id
1 'polypeptide(L)'
;MKDGRFSKKYPRQLIKETQIGDDGKYRRRRPEDSGCTAKISFRGKEIEIDNRWVVPYSPLLCKMFHAHVNVEYCKSVMSIKYICKYSHKGSAMAVSGLKKTIEQDEVSNYQLGRYISSNEAVWRVLSFPIPERHPTVVHLSVHLENGQRAYFTRENAQAVASEPPRTALFQLCKQDPFASTLLYPEDLRYYTWHTGRKVFVRRNLFLVVM
;
A
#
# COMPACT_ATOMS: atom_id res chain seq x y z
N MET A 1 -17.08 -11.25 25.02
CA MET A 1 -17.11 -10.02 25.83
C MET A 1 -15.79 -9.93 26.55
N LYS A 2 -15.21 -8.73 26.71
CA LYS A 2 -14.11 -8.49 27.66
C LYS A 2 -14.68 -7.55 28.71
N ASP A 3 -14.56 -7.89 29.99
CA ASP A 3 -14.96 -7.06 31.13
C ASP A 3 -16.42 -6.59 31.09
N GLY A 4 -17.35 -7.49 30.73
CA GLY A 4 -18.78 -7.17 30.63
C GLY A 4 -19.16 -6.21 29.49
N ARG A 5 -18.20 -5.76 28.67
CA ARG A 5 -18.43 -4.92 27.50
C ARG A 5 -18.26 -5.72 26.20
N PHE A 6 -19.12 -5.44 25.22
CA PHE A 6 -18.98 -5.98 23.88
C PHE A 6 -17.72 -5.39 23.24
N SER A 7 -16.79 -6.24 22.82
CA SER A 7 -15.50 -5.84 22.22
C SER A 7 -15.67 -5.00 20.95
N LYS A 8 -16.80 -5.15 20.26
CA LYS A 8 -17.15 -4.42 19.02
C LYS A 8 -18.05 -3.19 19.25
N LYS A 9 -18.31 -2.79 20.51
CA LYS A 9 -19.13 -1.62 20.88
C LYS A 9 -20.57 -1.65 20.34
N TYR A 10 -21.14 -2.84 20.16
CA TYR A 10 -22.55 -3.03 19.82
C TYR A 10 -23.35 -3.39 21.08
N PRO A 11 -24.63 -2.98 21.19
CA PRO A 11 -25.38 -2.13 20.26
C PRO A 11 -24.89 -0.68 20.23
N ARG A 12 -24.91 -0.04 19.06
CA ARG A 12 -24.55 1.38 18.90
C ARG A 12 -25.76 2.27 19.24
N GLN A 13 -25.52 3.53 19.61
CA GLN A 13 -26.60 4.49 19.85
C GLN A 13 -27.34 4.83 18.55
N LEU A 14 -28.66 5.05 18.64
CA LEU A 14 -29.46 5.60 17.55
C LEU A 14 -29.17 7.10 17.43
N ILE A 15 -28.93 7.57 16.21
CA ILE A 15 -28.59 8.96 15.92
C ILE A 15 -29.40 9.38 14.69
N LYS A 16 -30.07 10.53 14.78
CA LYS A 16 -30.98 11.04 13.74
C LYS A 16 -30.23 11.52 12.49
N GLU A 17 -28.98 11.94 12.64
CA GLU A 17 -28.16 12.48 11.55
C GLU A 17 -26.74 11.94 11.61
N THR A 18 -26.07 11.89 10.45
CA THR A 18 -24.66 11.51 10.39
C THR A 18 -23.82 12.67 10.91
N GLN A 19 -23.03 12.42 11.95
CA GLN A 19 -22.18 13.43 12.56
C GLN A 19 -20.76 13.31 12.01
N ILE A 20 -20.26 14.42 11.47
CA ILE A 20 -18.93 14.52 10.88
C ILE A 20 -18.00 15.16 11.92
N GLY A 21 -17.14 14.34 12.54
CA GLY A 21 -16.15 14.76 13.55
C GLY A 21 -15.02 13.73 13.65
N ASP A 22 -14.14 13.84 14.64
CA ASP A 22 -12.98 12.96 14.80
C ASP A 22 -13.36 11.47 14.92
N ASP A 23 -14.52 11.17 15.53
CA ASP A 23 -15.09 9.82 15.70
C ASP A 23 -16.32 9.58 14.82
N GLY A 24 -16.37 10.17 13.62
CA GLY A 24 -17.50 10.18 12.67
C GLY A 24 -18.57 9.09 12.90
N LYS A 25 -19.80 9.52 13.23
CA LYS A 25 -20.89 8.60 13.61
C LYS A 25 -21.98 8.59 12.54
N TYR A 26 -22.29 7.39 12.07
CA TYR A 26 -23.36 7.20 11.08
C TYR A 26 -24.75 7.35 11.68
N ARG A 27 -25.66 7.93 10.90
CA ARG A 27 -27.10 7.91 11.19
C ARG A 27 -27.58 6.47 11.36
N ARG A 28 -28.29 6.21 12.46
CA ARG A 28 -28.96 4.94 12.76
C ARG A 28 -30.41 5.27 13.12
N ARG A 29 -31.30 5.08 12.15
CA ARG A 29 -32.72 5.42 12.26
C ARG A 29 -33.39 4.56 13.31
N ARG A 30 -34.23 5.17 14.14
CA ARG A 30 -35.09 4.46 15.09
C ARG A 30 -36.23 3.78 14.33
N PRO A 31 -36.86 2.72 14.86
CA PRO A 31 -38.03 2.11 14.24
C PRO A 31 -39.14 3.12 13.90
N GLU A 32 -39.33 4.13 14.77
CA GLU A 32 -40.34 5.20 14.56
C GLU A 32 -39.96 6.15 13.40
N ASP A 33 -38.67 6.26 13.09
CA ASP A 33 -38.10 7.15 12.06
C ASP A 33 -37.69 6.37 10.79
N SER A 34 -38.53 5.43 10.33
CA SER A 34 -38.24 4.56 9.18
C SER A 34 -36.99 3.67 9.36
N GLY A 35 -36.73 3.25 10.60
CA GLY A 35 -35.75 2.21 10.92
C GLY A 35 -36.36 0.81 10.76
N CYS A 36 -35.51 -0.20 10.63
CA CYS A 36 -35.96 -1.58 10.49
C CYS A 36 -35.72 -2.34 11.80
N THR A 37 -36.64 -3.26 12.10
CA THR A 37 -36.40 -4.34 13.07
C THR A 37 -36.48 -5.68 12.36
N ALA A 38 -35.77 -6.67 12.88
CA ALA A 38 -35.75 -8.03 12.40
C ALA A 38 -35.68 -8.98 13.59
N LYS A 39 -36.48 -10.04 13.56
CA LYS A 39 -36.37 -11.12 14.54
C LYS A 39 -35.35 -12.13 14.06
N ILE A 40 -34.38 -12.45 14.92
CA ILE A 40 -33.42 -13.51 14.65
C ILE A 40 -33.52 -14.60 15.71
N SER A 41 -33.40 -15.85 15.32
CA SER A 41 -33.24 -16.96 16.26
C SER A 41 -31.77 -17.11 16.60
N PHE A 42 -31.42 -16.92 17.88
CA PHE A 42 -30.07 -17.13 18.38
C PHE A 42 -30.13 -18.05 19.60
N ARG A 43 -29.48 -19.22 19.51
CA ARG A 43 -29.46 -20.24 20.57
C ARG A 43 -30.87 -20.66 21.05
N GLY A 44 -31.81 -20.79 20.11
CA GLY A 44 -33.20 -21.19 20.42
C GLY A 44 -34.05 -20.10 21.07
N LYS A 45 -33.54 -18.86 21.19
CA LYS A 45 -34.31 -17.70 21.63
C LYS A 45 -34.51 -16.75 20.46
N GLU A 46 -35.74 -16.30 20.29
CA GLU A 46 -36.06 -15.24 19.34
C GLU A 46 -35.65 -13.89 19.95
N ILE A 47 -34.78 -13.17 19.25
CA ILE A 47 -34.29 -11.86 19.67
C ILE A 47 -34.67 -10.85 18.61
N GLU A 48 -35.33 -9.78 19.02
CA GLU A 48 -35.59 -8.65 18.13
C GLU A 48 -34.34 -7.76 18.05
N ILE A 49 -33.89 -7.53 16.82
CA ILE A 49 -32.75 -6.70 16.48
C ILE A 49 -33.24 -5.49 15.71
N ASP A 50 -32.68 -4.33 16.03
CA ASP A 50 -32.88 -3.10 15.28
C ASP A 50 -31.58 -2.58 14.65
N ASN A 51 -31.68 -1.41 14.02
CA ASN A 51 -30.56 -0.70 13.41
C ASN A 51 -29.37 -0.43 14.35
N ARG A 52 -29.46 -0.61 15.67
CA ARG A 52 -28.31 -0.46 16.58
C ARG A 52 -27.27 -1.55 16.40
N TRP A 53 -27.66 -2.70 15.88
CA TRP A 53 -26.80 -3.88 15.71
C TRP A 53 -26.21 -4.02 14.31
N VAL A 54 -26.68 -3.22 13.35
CA VAL A 54 -26.31 -3.32 11.94
C VAL A 54 -25.00 -2.57 11.66
N VAL A 55 -24.09 -3.14 10.87
CA VAL A 55 -22.91 -2.41 10.39
C VAL A 55 -23.32 -1.57 9.17
N PRO A 56 -22.93 -0.28 9.07
CA PRO A 56 -23.20 0.52 7.88
C PRO A 56 -22.63 -0.16 6.62
N TYR A 57 -23.44 -0.21 5.57
CA TYR A 57 -23.10 -0.83 4.30
C TYR A 57 -23.65 0.01 3.14
N SER A 58 -23.15 -0.22 1.93
CA SER A 58 -23.70 0.37 0.71
C SER A 58 -24.47 -0.70 -0.06
N PRO A 59 -25.81 -0.59 -0.21
CA PRO A 59 -26.59 -1.55 -0.98
C PRO A 59 -26.07 -1.74 -2.42
N LEU A 60 -25.58 -0.65 -3.03
CA LEU A 60 -24.98 -0.67 -4.36
C LEU A 60 -23.73 -1.57 -4.39
N LEU A 61 -22.79 -1.37 -3.44
CA LEU A 61 -21.57 -2.17 -3.38
C LEU A 61 -21.87 -3.63 -3.03
N CYS A 62 -22.82 -3.85 -2.11
CA CYS A 62 -23.20 -5.21 -1.74
C CYS A 62 -23.81 -5.98 -2.92
N LYS A 63 -24.65 -5.31 -3.73
CA LYS A 63 -25.24 -5.90 -4.94
C LYS A 63 -24.21 -6.09 -6.04
N MET A 64 -23.32 -5.12 -6.25
CA MET A 64 -22.29 -5.17 -7.30
C MET A 64 -21.29 -6.30 -7.08
N PHE A 65 -20.92 -6.58 -5.83
CA PHE A 65 -19.92 -7.60 -5.50
C PHE A 65 -20.52 -8.90 -4.93
N HIS A 66 -21.84 -9.01 -4.84
CA HIS A 66 -22.53 -10.14 -4.17
C HIS A 66 -21.92 -10.49 -2.81
N ALA A 67 -21.51 -9.48 -2.04
CA ALA A 67 -20.80 -9.63 -0.78
C ALA A 67 -21.21 -8.55 0.22
N HIS A 68 -21.14 -8.83 1.53
CA HIS A 68 -21.41 -7.80 2.54
C HIS A 68 -20.23 -6.84 2.67
N VAL A 69 -20.36 -5.64 2.10
CA VAL A 69 -19.31 -4.61 2.11
C VAL A 69 -19.57 -3.60 3.23
N ASN A 70 -18.70 -3.61 4.24
CA ASN A 70 -18.71 -2.60 5.30
C ASN A 70 -18.20 -1.26 4.76
N VAL A 71 -18.89 -0.17 5.07
CA VAL A 71 -18.48 1.19 4.66
C VAL A 71 -18.15 2.02 5.89
N GLU A 72 -16.92 2.55 5.95
CA GLU A 72 -16.44 3.43 7.02
C GLU A 72 -16.05 4.80 6.45
N TYR A 73 -16.45 5.88 7.14
CA TYR A 73 -16.15 7.24 6.75
C TYR A 73 -14.91 7.68 7.52
N CYS A 74 -13.86 7.99 6.77
CA CYS A 74 -12.55 8.29 7.31
C CYS A 74 -12.19 9.75 7.01
N LYS A 75 -12.24 10.62 8.04
CA LYS A 75 -11.86 12.04 7.91
C LYS A 75 -10.44 12.35 8.40
N SER A 76 -9.85 11.48 9.22
CA SER A 76 -8.55 11.75 9.83
C SER A 76 -7.41 11.61 8.81
N VAL A 77 -6.41 12.51 8.89
CA VAL A 77 -5.12 12.37 8.20
C VAL A 77 -4.48 11.02 8.52
N MET A 78 -4.71 10.48 9.72
CA MET A 78 -4.24 9.14 10.10
C MET A 78 -4.91 8.04 9.29
N SER A 79 -6.20 8.18 8.96
CA SER A 79 -6.92 7.22 8.11
C SER A 79 -6.48 7.33 6.65
N ILE A 80 -6.25 8.54 6.13
CA ILE A 80 -5.68 8.73 4.79
C ILE A 80 -4.28 8.13 4.73
N LYS A 81 -3.42 8.43 5.72
CA LYS A 81 -2.10 7.82 5.88
C LYS A 81 -2.20 6.30 5.97
N TYR A 82 -3.22 5.76 6.64
CA TYR A 82 -3.45 4.33 6.73
C TYR A 82 -3.77 3.74 5.35
N ILE A 83 -4.74 4.30 4.61
CA ILE A 83 -5.08 3.84 3.25
C ILE A 83 -3.84 3.91 2.35
N CYS A 84 -3.17 5.06 2.29
CA CYS A 84 -1.94 5.24 1.52
C CYS A 84 -0.85 4.27 1.96
N LYS A 85 -0.70 4.01 3.26
CA LYS A 85 0.24 3.01 3.77
C LYS A 85 -0.07 1.64 3.18
N TYR A 86 -1.31 1.17 3.16
CA TYR A 86 -1.63 -0.16 2.64
C TYR A 86 -1.60 -0.23 1.11
N SER A 87 -1.98 0.83 0.40
CA SER A 87 -1.83 0.91 -1.05
C SER A 87 -0.36 0.91 -1.49
N HIS A 88 0.52 1.47 -0.68
CA HIS A 88 1.96 1.57 -0.98
C HIS A 88 2.83 0.58 -0.19
N LYS A 89 2.24 -0.22 0.69
CA LYS A 89 2.95 -1.29 1.38
C LYS A 89 3.23 -2.34 0.33
N GLY A 90 4.49 -2.44 -0.08
CA GLY A 90 4.92 -3.46 -1.02
C GLY A 90 4.48 -4.83 -0.54
N SER A 91 4.20 -5.72 -1.49
CA SER A 91 3.89 -7.10 -1.18
C SER A 91 5.02 -7.73 -0.35
N ALA A 92 4.65 -8.41 0.73
CA ALA A 92 5.61 -9.16 1.51
C ALA A 92 6.29 -10.19 0.60
N MET A 93 7.62 -10.19 0.59
CA MET A 93 8.39 -11.22 -0.09
C MET A 93 8.71 -12.32 0.91
N ALA A 94 8.47 -13.56 0.49
CA ALA A 94 8.85 -14.76 1.22
C ALA A 94 9.95 -15.46 0.44
N VAL A 95 11.01 -15.86 1.15
CA VAL A 95 12.02 -16.75 0.62
C VAL A 95 11.66 -18.15 1.09
N SER A 96 11.38 -19.07 0.16
CA SER A 96 11.13 -20.47 0.47
C SER A 96 12.35 -21.29 0.10
N GLY A 97 12.88 -22.05 1.05
CA GLY A 97 13.97 -23.00 0.81
C GLY A 97 13.43 -24.31 0.23
N LEU A 98 13.80 -24.63 -1.00
CA LEU A 98 13.57 -25.96 -1.57
C LEU A 98 14.70 -26.86 -1.04
N LYS A 99 14.40 -27.75 -0.08
CA LYS A 99 15.36 -28.76 0.38
C LYS A 99 15.61 -29.77 -0.74
N LYS A 100 16.58 -29.50 -1.62
CA LYS A 100 17.22 -30.55 -2.41
C LYS A 100 18.43 -31.06 -1.63
N THR A 101 18.38 -32.33 -1.25
CA THR A 101 19.33 -32.97 -0.32
C THR A 101 20.72 -33.23 -0.92
N ILE A 102 20.95 -32.98 -2.22
CA ILE A 102 22.10 -33.55 -2.93
C ILE A 102 23.00 -32.49 -3.61
N GLU A 103 22.53 -31.27 -3.87
CA GLU A 103 23.36 -30.22 -4.51
C GLU A 103 23.22 -28.86 -3.81
N GLN A 104 24.35 -28.30 -3.38
CA GLN A 104 24.46 -26.97 -2.76
C GLN A 104 24.50 -25.87 -3.83
N ASP A 105 23.44 -25.72 -4.62
CA ASP A 105 23.25 -24.54 -5.45
C ASP A 105 22.29 -23.56 -4.75
N GLU A 106 22.84 -22.47 -4.20
CA GLU A 106 22.10 -21.41 -3.50
C GLU A 106 20.96 -20.85 -4.37
N VAL A 107 21.17 -20.68 -5.68
CA VAL A 107 20.16 -20.09 -6.57
C VAL A 107 19.01 -21.05 -6.82
N SER A 108 19.31 -22.34 -6.99
CA SER A 108 18.29 -23.39 -7.16
C SER A 108 17.56 -23.74 -5.86
N ASN A 109 18.18 -23.50 -4.70
CA ASN A 109 17.66 -23.89 -3.39
C ASN A 109 16.73 -22.85 -2.76
N TYR A 110 16.66 -21.62 -3.28
CA TYR A 110 15.79 -20.58 -2.75
C TYR A 110 14.86 -20.01 -3.82
N GLN A 111 13.54 -20.11 -3.58
CA GLN A 111 12.54 -19.43 -4.39
C GLN A 111 12.05 -18.16 -3.71
N LEU A 112 12.07 -17.07 -4.46
CA LEU A 112 11.47 -15.80 -4.06
C LEU A 112 9.99 -15.79 -4.48
N GLY A 113 9.10 -15.81 -3.50
CA GLY A 113 7.66 -15.66 -3.68
C GLY A 113 7.19 -14.27 -3.25
N ARG A 114 6.28 -13.68 -4.02
CA ARG A 114 5.58 -12.46 -3.63
C ARG A 114 4.21 -12.83 -3.05
N TYR A 115 3.91 -12.39 -1.84
CA TYR A 115 2.57 -12.51 -1.29
C TYR A 115 1.60 -11.62 -2.05
N ILE A 116 0.55 -12.23 -2.59
CA ILE A 116 -0.58 -11.55 -3.23
C ILE A 116 -1.77 -11.73 -2.30
N SER A 117 -2.36 -10.61 -1.85
CA SER A 117 -3.55 -10.68 -1.00
C SER A 117 -4.77 -11.13 -1.81
N SER A 118 -5.78 -11.71 -1.15
CA SER A 118 -6.97 -12.24 -1.83
C SER A 118 -7.66 -11.20 -2.73
N ASN A 119 -7.71 -9.94 -2.29
CA ASN A 119 -8.25 -8.84 -3.09
C ASN A 119 -7.41 -8.52 -4.34
N GLU A 120 -6.07 -8.53 -4.24
CA GLU A 120 -5.20 -8.32 -5.41
C GLU A 120 -5.30 -9.52 -6.38
N ALA A 121 -5.40 -10.74 -5.85
CA ALA A 121 -5.56 -11.95 -6.66
C ALA A 121 -6.86 -11.92 -7.48
N VAL A 122 -7.99 -11.58 -6.86
CA VAL A 122 -9.27 -11.43 -7.57
C VAL A 122 -9.18 -10.34 -8.64
N TRP A 123 -8.56 -9.20 -8.33
CA TRP A 123 -8.37 -8.11 -9.30
C TRP A 123 -7.57 -8.55 -10.52
N ARG A 124 -6.49 -9.33 -10.30
CA ARG A 124 -5.66 -9.93 -11.35
C ARG A 124 -6.44 -10.95 -12.18
N VAL A 125 -7.17 -11.87 -11.53
CA VAL A 125 -7.97 -12.91 -12.21
C VAL A 125 -9.04 -12.27 -13.09
N LEU A 126 -9.68 -11.20 -12.63
CA LEU A 126 -10.69 -10.47 -13.38
C LEU A 126 -10.10 -9.48 -14.41
N SER A 127 -8.77 -9.42 -14.54
CA SER A 127 -8.05 -8.52 -15.46
C SER A 127 -8.43 -7.04 -15.30
N PHE A 128 -8.79 -6.63 -14.08
CA PHE A 128 -9.05 -5.22 -13.81
C PHE A 128 -7.74 -4.42 -13.76
N PRO A 129 -7.77 -3.13 -14.16
CA PRO A 129 -6.61 -2.26 -14.00
C PRO A 129 -6.15 -2.24 -12.54
N ILE A 130 -4.91 -2.65 -12.32
CA ILE A 130 -4.26 -2.53 -11.01
C ILE A 130 -3.60 -1.15 -11.00
N PRO A 131 -3.81 -0.34 -9.93
CA PRO A 131 -3.14 0.95 -9.83
C PRO A 131 -1.62 0.76 -9.91
N GLU A 132 -1.04 1.22 -11.03
CA GLU A 132 0.39 1.35 -11.20
C GLU A 132 0.79 2.80 -10.93
N ARG A 133 2.01 3.00 -10.40
CA ARG A 133 2.53 4.36 -10.25
C ARG A 133 2.92 4.87 -11.64
N HIS A 134 2.28 5.96 -12.07
CA HIS A 134 2.70 6.72 -13.24
C HIS A 134 3.16 8.12 -12.78
N PRO A 135 4.43 8.51 -13.00
CA PRO A 135 5.51 7.70 -13.58
C PRO A 135 5.97 6.58 -12.64
N THR A 136 6.60 5.55 -13.21
CA THR A 136 7.18 4.44 -12.44
C THR A 136 8.18 4.99 -11.43
N VAL A 137 7.87 4.85 -10.14
CA VAL A 137 8.78 5.28 -9.06
C VAL A 137 9.72 4.14 -8.74
N VAL A 138 10.98 4.27 -9.17
CA VAL A 138 12.07 3.36 -8.80
C VAL A 138 12.73 3.89 -7.52
N HIS A 139 12.91 3.02 -6.53
CA HIS A 139 13.69 3.37 -5.35
C HIS A 139 15.17 3.40 -5.73
N LEU A 140 15.73 4.60 -5.85
CA LEU A 140 17.17 4.75 -6.02
C LEU A 140 17.84 4.52 -4.67
N SER A 141 18.92 3.74 -4.67
CA SER A 141 19.76 3.56 -3.49
C SER A 141 20.53 4.85 -3.24
N VAL A 142 19.98 5.72 -2.40
CA VAL A 142 20.67 6.92 -1.90
C VAL A 142 21.28 6.56 -0.55
N HIS A 143 22.57 6.81 -0.42
CA HIS A 143 23.34 6.54 0.79
C HIS A 143 24.10 7.81 1.17
N LEU A 144 24.43 7.95 2.46
CA LEU A 144 25.39 8.95 2.91
C LEU A 144 26.77 8.63 2.34
N GLU A 145 27.69 9.61 2.40
CA GLU A 145 29.08 9.40 2.00
C GLU A 145 29.65 8.15 2.68
N ASN A 146 30.23 7.24 1.89
CA ASN A 146 30.75 5.94 2.32
C ASN A 146 29.73 4.95 2.95
N GLY A 147 28.43 5.28 2.95
CA GLY A 147 27.35 4.41 3.45
C GLY A 147 26.80 3.43 2.40
N GLN A 148 27.46 3.29 1.26
CA GLN A 148 27.01 2.45 0.14
C GLN A 148 27.31 0.98 0.36
N ARG A 149 26.34 0.12 0.03
CA ARG A 149 26.54 -1.33 0.06
C ARG A 149 27.36 -1.76 -1.15
N ALA A 150 28.62 -2.10 -0.94
CA ALA A 150 29.50 -2.64 -1.96
C ALA A 150 29.61 -4.16 -1.85
N TYR A 151 29.58 -4.84 -2.99
CA TYR A 151 29.91 -6.26 -3.09
C TYR A 151 31.32 -6.39 -3.63
N PHE A 152 32.15 -7.22 -3.00
CA PHE A 152 33.53 -7.43 -3.42
C PHE A 152 33.90 -8.92 -3.46
N THR A 153 34.79 -9.25 -4.38
CA THR A 153 35.53 -10.51 -4.46
C THR A 153 37.00 -10.22 -4.10
N ARG A 154 37.83 -11.26 -3.97
CA ARG A 154 39.27 -11.04 -3.66
C ARG A 154 39.96 -10.19 -4.72
N GLU A 155 39.54 -10.29 -5.98
CA GLU A 155 40.21 -9.60 -7.08
C GLU A 155 39.81 -8.11 -7.18
N ASN A 156 38.59 -7.74 -6.78
CA ASN A 156 38.08 -6.37 -6.94
C ASN A 156 38.08 -5.54 -5.64
N ALA A 157 38.39 -6.15 -4.48
CA ALA A 157 38.29 -5.50 -3.18
C ALA A 157 39.11 -4.21 -3.09
N GLN A 158 40.34 -4.20 -3.62
CA GLN A 158 41.19 -3.01 -3.64
C GLN A 158 40.59 -1.89 -4.49
N ALA A 159 40.06 -2.21 -5.67
CA ALA A 159 39.44 -1.25 -6.58
C ALA A 159 38.14 -0.66 -5.98
N VAL A 160 37.31 -1.50 -5.36
CA VAL A 160 36.07 -1.08 -4.69
C VAL A 160 36.36 -0.24 -3.44
N ALA A 161 37.45 -0.51 -2.73
CA ALA A 161 37.87 0.29 -1.59
C ALA A 161 38.43 1.67 -2.02
N SER A 162 39.17 1.72 -3.14
CA SER A 162 39.69 2.99 -3.67
C SER A 162 38.63 3.85 -4.33
N GLU A 163 37.70 3.24 -5.08
CA GLU A 163 36.62 3.94 -5.76
C GLU A 163 35.32 3.17 -5.58
N PRO A 164 34.57 3.47 -4.50
CA PRO A 164 33.35 2.75 -4.22
C PRO A 164 32.24 3.15 -5.21
N PRO A 165 31.30 2.22 -5.50
CA PRO A 165 30.31 2.41 -6.56
C PRO A 165 29.39 3.59 -6.26
N ARG A 166 29.58 4.69 -7.00
CA ARG A 166 28.80 5.93 -6.84
C ARG A 166 27.34 5.67 -7.16
N THR A 167 26.44 6.30 -6.40
CA THR A 167 25.02 6.33 -6.77
C THR A 167 24.87 7.10 -8.09
N ALA A 168 23.92 6.67 -8.92
CA ALA A 168 23.67 7.24 -10.23
C ALA A 168 23.49 8.77 -10.22
N LEU A 169 23.00 9.33 -9.11
CA LEU A 169 22.80 10.76 -8.95
C LEU A 169 24.11 11.52 -8.80
N PHE A 170 25.04 11.04 -7.97
CA PHE A 170 26.35 11.69 -7.82
C PHE A 170 27.16 11.65 -9.13
N GLN A 171 26.94 10.61 -9.94
CA GLN A 171 27.51 10.54 -11.28
C GLN A 171 26.89 11.61 -12.21
N LEU A 172 25.57 11.84 -12.11
CA LEU A 172 24.90 12.92 -12.83
C LEU A 172 25.42 14.31 -12.42
N CYS A 173 25.54 14.59 -11.12
CA CYS A 173 26.06 15.89 -10.64
C CYS A 173 27.50 16.18 -11.08
N LYS A 174 28.30 15.13 -11.37
CA LYS A 174 29.66 15.28 -11.93
C LYS A 174 29.64 15.54 -13.44
N GLN A 175 28.66 14.99 -14.15
CA GLN A 175 28.55 15.11 -15.61
C GLN A 175 27.86 16.40 -16.05
N ASP A 176 26.83 16.83 -15.31
CA ASP A 176 26.07 18.04 -15.61
C ASP A 176 26.10 19.02 -14.42
N PRO A 177 26.80 20.17 -14.54
CA PRO A 177 26.79 21.21 -13.52
C PRO A 177 25.40 21.76 -13.19
N PHE A 178 24.41 21.62 -14.07
CA PHE A 178 23.03 21.98 -13.76
C PHE A 178 22.43 21.04 -12.71
N ALA A 179 22.72 19.74 -12.79
CA ALA A 179 22.20 18.77 -11.81
C ALA A 179 22.75 18.99 -10.40
N SER A 180 23.97 19.54 -10.26
CA SER A 180 24.51 19.86 -8.93
C SER A 180 23.83 21.06 -8.26
N THR A 181 23.07 21.87 -9.01
CA THR A 181 22.29 22.99 -8.48
C THR A 181 20.90 22.60 -7.98
N LEU A 182 20.45 21.38 -8.28
CA LEU A 182 19.10 20.92 -7.99
C LEU A 182 19.04 20.13 -6.68
N LEU A 183 17.89 20.18 -6.00
CA LEU A 183 17.59 19.27 -4.92
C LEU A 183 17.15 17.90 -5.48
N TYR A 184 17.35 16.84 -4.70
CA TYR A 184 16.94 15.47 -5.08
C TYR A 184 15.50 15.35 -5.63
N PRO A 185 14.47 16.00 -5.03
CA PRO A 185 13.10 15.95 -5.57
C PRO A 185 12.93 16.72 -6.90
N GLU A 186 13.82 17.65 -7.19
CA GLU A 186 13.80 18.52 -8.36
C GLU A 186 14.54 17.87 -9.54
N ASP A 187 15.59 17.09 -9.29
CA ASP A 187 16.29 16.31 -10.32
C ASP A 187 15.33 15.42 -11.11
N LEU A 188 14.38 14.78 -10.42
CA LEU A 188 13.36 13.93 -11.03
C LEU A 188 12.35 14.71 -11.88
N ARG A 189 12.39 16.04 -11.92
CA ARG A 189 11.61 16.88 -12.85
C ARG A 189 12.32 17.08 -14.17
N TYR A 190 13.64 17.25 -14.14
CA TYR A 190 14.47 17.56 -15.30
C TYR A 190 15.17 16.35 -15.91
N TYR A 191 15.35 15.28 -15.15
CA TYR A 191 16.01 14.07 -15.59
C TYR A 191 15.11 12.84 -15.44
N THR A 192 15.32 11.86 -16.31
CA THR A 192 14.67 10.56 -16.27
C THR A 192 15.70 9.45 -16.28
N TRP A 193 15.44 8.37 -15.56
CA TRP A 193 16.31 7.21 -15.55
C TRP A 193 16.15 6.38 -16.82
N HIS A 194 17.24 6.14 -17.54
CA HIS A 194 17.25 5.29 -18.72
C HIS A 194 17.73 3.87 -18.35
N THR A 195 16.79 2.95 -18.13
CA THR A 195 17.06 1.60 -17.59
C THR A 195 18.11 0.82 -18.38
N GLY A 196 18.09 0.86 -19.72
CA GLY A 196 19.03 0.10 -20.55
C GLY A 196 20.48 0.62 -20.51
N ARG A 197 20.67 1.91 -20.24
CA ARG A 197 22.00 2.54 -20.17
C ARG A 197 22.46 2.77 -18.74
N LYS A 198 21.55 2.62 -17.75
CA LYS A 198 21.76 2.93 -16.34
C LYS A 198 22.32 4.34 -16.13
N VAL A 199 21.76 5.32 -16.84
CA VAL A 199 22.13 6.74 -16.71
C VAL A 199 20.89 7.62 -16.63
N PHE A 200 21.05 8.79 -16.01
CA PHE A 200 20.06 9.85 -16.10
C PHE A 200 20.18 10.57 -17.44
N VAL A 201 19.06 10.81 -18.07
CA VAL A 201 18.95 11.55 -19.33
C VAL A 201 18.06 12.75 -19.09
N ARG A 202 18.47 13.91 -19.60
CA ARG A 202 17.68 15.14 -19.49
C ARG A 202 16.36 14.95 -20.24
N ARG A 203 15.25 15.32 -19.62
CA ARG A 203 13.93 15.27 -20.24
C ARG A 203 13.85 16.36 -21.29
N ASN A 204 13.33 16.00 -22.45
CA ASN A 204 12.80 16.98 -23.38
C ASN A 204 11.52 17.53 -22.75
N LEU A 205 11.61 18.71 -22.12
CA LEU A 205 10.45 19.47 -21.71
C LEU A 205 9.72 19.93 -22.97
N PHE A 206 8.95 19.05 -23.58
CA PHE A 206 7.86 19.50 -24.42
C PHE A 206 6.87 20.18 -23.49
N LEU A 207 6.67 21.49 -23.68
CA LEU A 207 5.51 22.20 -23.19
C LEU A 207 4.28 21.38 -23.58
N VAL A 208 3.70 20.66 -22.62
CA VAL A 208 2.29 20.31 -22.69
C VAL A 208 1.59 21.64 -22.41
N VAL A 209 1.40 22.41 -23.47
CA VAL A 209 0.42 23.50 -23.48
C VAL A 209 -0.92 22.83 -23.22
N MET A 210 -1.51 23.12 -22.05
CA MET A 210 -2.90 22.80 -21.76
C MET A 210 -3.84 23.58 -22.65
#